data_AF-C9SHV8-F1
#
_entry.id   AF-C9SHV8-F1
#
_cell.length_a   1.000
_cell.length_b   1.000
_cell.length_c   1.000
_cell.angle_alpha   90.00
_cell.angle_beta   90.00
_cell.angle_gamma   90.00
#
_symmetry.space_group_name_H-M   'P 1'
#
loop_
_entity.id
_entity.type
_entity.pdbx_description
1 polymer ?
#
loop_
_entity_poly.entity_id
_entity_poly.type
_entity_poly.pdbx_seq_one_letter_code
_entity_poly.pdbx_strand_id
1 'polypeptide(L)'
;MTVIRSQEDLKDKLEAASNVSPDHPVVITKFIEGAQEIDVDGVASDGKLILHAVSEHVEQAGVHSGDATLVLPPANLEQSIMDRVKEIAEKVAKAWKITGPFNMQIIKADDPAGGDAALKVIECNLRASRSFPFVSKVLGTNFIDVATKALVGQQVPEPVDLMAVKRDYVATKVPQFSWTRLAGADPFLGVEMASTGEIACFGKDLVEAYWASLQSTMNFRMPEPGEGLLFGGELSEAWLTTIVDHLAPLGFKLFAADAEVKRFIESSAKGGASVEVIEFPKEDKRALREVFQKYDIRGVFNLARARGKTVMDVDYVMRRNAVDFGVPLFMEPKCMAEKLPRAEGIPSEVRRWSDFIGGKPL
;
A
#
# COMPACT_ATOMS: atom_id res chain seq x y z
N MET A 1 0.48 1.27 -18.08
CA MET A 1 1.33 2.31 -17.48
C MET A 1 2.64 1.70 -17.03
N THR A 2 3.76 2.43 -17.12
CA THR A 2 5.06 1.93 -16.64
C THR A 2 5.93 3.09 -16.17
N VAL A 3 6.68 2.90 -15.08
CA VAL A 3 7.70 3.85 -14.63
C VAL A 3 8.97 3.61 -15.41
N ILE A 4 9.53 4.67 -15.98
CA ILE A 4 10.73 4.63 -16.82
C ILE A 4 11.89 5.22 -16.03
N ARG A 5 13.00 4.48 -15.90
CA ARG A 5 14.18 4.91 -15.11
C ARG A 5 15.44 5.12 -15.94
N SER A 6 15.45 4.69 -17.20
CA SER A 6 16.58 4.89 -18.11
C SER A 6 16.12 5.30 -19.50
N GLN A 7 17.04 5.87 -20.29
CA GLN A 7 16.77 6.18 -21.70
C GLN A 7 16.51 4.91 -22.52
N GLU A 8 17.17 3.80 -22.17
CA GLU A 8 16.97 2.50 -22.79
C GLU A 8 15.55 1.99 -22.52
N ASP A 9 15.10 2.00 -21.25
CA ASP A 9 13.73 1.61 -20.89
C ASP A 9 12.69 2.47 -21.63
N LEU A 10 12.95 3.77 -21.79
CA LEU A 10 12.06 4.67 -22.52
C LEU A 10 11.92 4.24 -23.98
N LYS A 11 13.05 3.99 -24.64
CA LYS A 11 13.09 3.58 -26.03
C LYS A 11 12.32 2.27 -26.22
N ASP A 12 12.64 1.25 -25.44
CA ASP A 12 12.00 -0.07 -25.52
C ASP A 12 10.47 0.03 -25.33
N LYS A 13 10.02 0.89 -24.40
CA LYS A 13 8.60 1.07 -24.13
C LYS A 13 7.88 1.87 -25.20
N LEU A 14 8.52 2.88 -25.79
CA LEU A 14 7.95 3.62 -26.90
C LEU A 14 7.86 2.77 -28.18
N GLU A 15 8.87 1.93 -28.45
CA GLU A 15 8.84 0.97 -29.55
C GLU A 15 7.75 -0.10 -29.35
N ALA A 16 7.58 -0.59 -28.12
CA ALA A 16 6.48 -1.51 -27.81
C ALA A 16 5.11 -0.83 -27.94
N ALA A 17 4.95 0.42 -27.48
CA ALA A 17 3.70 1.16 -27.54
C ALA A 17 3.30 1.54 -28.97
N SER A 18 4.26 1.94 -29.81
CA SER A 18 4.01 2.29 -31.21
C SER A 18 3.53 1.09 -32.04
N ASN A 19 3.97 -0.12 -31.68
CA ASN A 19 3.46 -1.37 -32.28
C ASN A 19 2.00 -1.69 -31.91
N VAL A 20 1.52 -1.18 -30.76
CA VAL A 20 0.15 -1.45 -30.26
C VAL A 20 -0.83 -0.37 -30.72
N SER A 21 -0.39 0.88 -30.84
CA SER A 21 -1.27 1.99 -31.21
C SER A 21 -0.52 3.12 -31.94
N PRO A 22 -0.38 3.05 -33.28
CA PRO A 22 0.36 4.06 -34.06
C PRO A 22 -0.27 5.46 -34.03
N ASP A 23 -1.58 5.58 -33.76
CA ASP A 23 -2.34 6.84 -33.84
C ASP A 23 -2.51 7.58 -32.49
N HIS A 24 -1.87 7.13 -31.41
CA HIS A 24 -2.12 7.70 -30.07
C HIS A 24 -0.86 8.27 -29.39
N PRO A 25 -0.90 9.52 -28.89
CA PRO A 25 0.21 10.11 -28.17
C PRO A 25 0.43 9.44 -26.82
N VAL A 26 1.70 9.21 -26.46
CA VAL A 26 2.10 8.71 -25.14
C VAL A 26 2.15 9.88 -24.16
N VAL A 27 1.43 9.78 -23.05
CA VAL A 27 1.51 10.76 -21.95
C VAL A 27 2.73 10.45 -21.10
N ILE A 28 3.57 11.46 -20.88
CA ILE A 28 4.74 11.39 -20.01
C ILE A 28 4.52 12.33 -18.84
N THR A 29 4.70 11.81 -17.62
CA THR A 29 4.59 12.59 -16.38
C THR A 29 5.78 12.29 -15.50
N LYS A 30 6.27 13.30 -14.78
CA LYS A 30 7.37 13.13 -13.82
C LYS A 30 6.92 12.22 -12.69
N PHE A 31 7.61 11.11 -12.49
CA PHE A 31 7.48 10.27 -11.31
C PHE A 31 8.12 10.98 -10.09
N ILE A 32 7.41 11.03 -8.97
CA ILE A 32 7.87 11.71 -7.75
C ILE A 32 8.21 10.64 -6.73
N GLU A 33 9.50 10.31 -6.63
CA GLU A 33 9.99 9.27 -5.73
C GLU A 33 9.82 9.67 -4.26
N GLY A 34 9.59 8.66 -3.41
CA GLY A 34 9.49 8.85 -1.96
C GLY A 34 8.19 9.53 -1.49
N ALA A 35 7.34 9.98 -2.41
CA ALA A 35 6.16 10.74 -2.06
C ALA A 35 5.02 9.87 -1.53
N GLN A 36 4.23 10.42 -0.62
CA GLN A 36 3.04 9.76 -0.08
C GLN A 36 1.85 9.99 -1.01
N GLU A 37 0.97 9.00 -1.16
CA GLU A 37 -0.31 9.14 -1.85
C GLU A 37 -1.47 9.29 -0.85
N ILE A 38 -2.41 10.16 -1.19
CA ILE A 38 -3.61 10.49 -0.41
C ILE A 38 -4.83 10.30 -1.31
N ASP A 39 -5.81 9.54 -0.83
CA ASP A 39 -7.11 9.40 -1.46
C ASP A 39 -8.14 10.33 -0.82
N VAL A 40 -8.92 11.02 -1.64
CA VAL A 40 -10.02 11.88 -1.20
C VAL A 40 -11.30 11.43 -1.86
N ASP A 41 -12.21 10.84 -1.10
CA ASP A 41 -13.56 10.53 -1.55
C ASP A 41 -14.50 11.65 -1.15
N GLY A 42 -15.26 12.20 -2.09
CA GLY A 42 -16.11 13.36 -1.88
C GLY A 42 -17.50 13.22 -2.48
N VAL A 43 -18.46 13.95 -1.91
CA VAL A 43 -19.78 14.16 -2.49
C VAL A 43 -20.03 15.65 -2.58
N ALA A 44 -20.43 16.13 -3.74
CA ALA A 44 -20.75 17.54 -3.97
C ALA A 44 -22.17 17.72 -4.52
N SER A 45 -22.72 18.93 -4.36
CA SER A 45 -23.97 19.37 -4.99
C SER A 45 -23.76 20.78 -5.51
N ASP A 46 -24.01 21.01 -6.81
CA ASP A 46 -23.79 22.31 -7.47
C ASP A 46 -22.38 22.89 -7.23
N GLY A 47 -21.38 22.02 -7.16
CA GLY A 47 -19.99 22.37 -6.89
C GLY A 47 -19.67 22.74 -5.44
N LYS A 48 -20.63 22.65 -4.51
CA LYS A 48 -20.41 22.75 -3.06
C LYS A 48 -20.07 21.37 -2.51
N LEU A 49 -18.93 21.24 -1.83
CA LEU A 49 -18.55 20.00 -1.14
C LEU A 49 -19.51 19.74 0.03
N ILE A 50 -20.16 18.58 0.04
CA ILE A 50 -21.14 18.16 1.06
C ILE A 50 -20.49 17.21 2.07
N LEU A 51 -19.79 16.19 1.57
CA LEU A 51 -19.03 15.24 2.38
C LEU A 51 -17.64 15.03 1.79
N HIS A 52 -16.69 14.70 2.65
CA HIS A 52 -15.39 14.20 2.21
C HIS A 52 -14.80 13.23 3.23
N ALA A 53 -13.94 12.33 2.74
CA ALA A 53 -13.10 11.45 3.51
C ALA A 53 -11.69 11.53 2.94
N VAL A 54 -10.69 11.69 3.80
CA VAL A 54 -9.28 11.68 3.39
C VAL A 54 -8.65 10.41 3.96
N SER A 55 -8.07 9.58 3.11
CA SER A 55 -7.36 8.35 3.51
C SER A 55 -5.90 8.46 3.12
N GLU A 56 -4.99 8.05 4.01
CA GLU A 56 -3.57 7.97 3.68
C GLU A 56 -3.20 6.57 3.17
N HIS A 57 -2.31 6.50 2.19
CA HIS A 57 -1.71 5.23 1.77
C HIS A 57 -0.53 4.89 2.67
N VAL A 58 -0.32 3.60 2.93
CA VAL A 58 0.91 3.11 3.60
C VAL A 58 2.06 3.13 2.61
N GLU A 59 1.84 2.51 1.44
CA GLU A 59 2.75 2.46 0.32
C GLU A 59 2.97 3.86 -0.29
N GLN A 60 4.14 4.05 -0.91
CA GLN A 60 4.45 5.28 -1.61
C GLN A 60 3.71 5.40 -2.95
N ALA A 61 3.56 6.64 -3.43
CA ALA A 61 3.05 6.91 -4.76
C ALA A 61 3.88 6.14 -5.81
N GLY A 62 3.20 5.34 -6.62
CA GLY A 62 3.82 4.40 -7.55
C GLY A 62 3.38 2.95 -7.36
N VAL A 63 2.83 2.63 -6.19
CA VAL A 63 1.90 1.50 -6.03
C VAL A 63 0.51 2.03 -6.34
N HIS A 64 -0.19 1.39 -7.27
CA HIS A 64 -1.54 1.80 -7.66
C HIS A 64 -2.50 1.74 -6.46
N SER A 65 -3.35 2.74 -6.26
CA SER A 65 -4.26 2.87 -5.10
C SER A 65 -5.13 1.65 -4.78
N GLY A 66 -5.54 0.90 -5.81
CA GLY A 66 -6.25 -0.37 -5.63
C GLY A 66 -5.44 -1.43 -4.88
N ASP A 67 -4.12 -1.44 -5.10
CA ASP A 67 -3.15 -2.34 -4.48
C ASP A 67 -2.51 -1.73 -3.22
N ALA A 68 -2.83 -0.49 -2.89
CA ALA A 68 -2.35 0.15 -1.67
C ALA A 68 -3.22 -0.22 -0.46
N THR A 69 -2.58 -0.18 0.69
CA THR A 69 -3.20 -0.18 2.00
C THR A 69 -3.66 1.24 2.33
N LEU A 70 -4.95 1.40 2.65
CA LEU A 70 -5.51 2.68 3.09
C LEU A 70 -5.64 2.71 4.60
N VAL A 71 -5.44 3.88 5.21
CA VAL A 71 -5.69 4.17 6.62
C VAL A 71 -6.71 5.30 6.74
N LEU A 72 -7.75 5.10 7.55
CA LEU A 72 -8.80 6.09 7.80
C LEU A 72 -9.30 6.04 9.26
N PRO A 73 -9.39 7.18 9.97
CA PRO A 73 -8.78 8.47 9.62
C PRO A 73 -7.26 8.37 9.42
N PRO A 74 -6.62 9.30 8.69
CA PRO A 74 -5.17 9.29 8.52
C PRO A 74 -4.45 9.36 9.86
N ALA A 75 -3.47 8.50 10.09
CA ALA A 75 -2.75 8.43 11.35
C ALA A 75 -1.52 9.35 11.38
N ASN A 76 -0.97 9.69 10.21
CA ASN A 76 0.31 10.40 10.11
C ASN A 76 0.21 11.75 9.37
N LEU A 77 -0.98 12.13 8.87
CA LEU A 77 -1.18 13.43 8.23
C LEU A 77 -1.42 14.55 9.23
N GLU A 78 -0.67 15.63 9.09
CA GLU A 78 -0.86 16.85 9.86
C GLU A 78 -2.16 17.57 9.49
N GLN A 79 -2.76 18.27 10.46
CA GLN A 79 -4.00 19.03 10.21
C GLN A 79 -3.83 20.08 9.12
N SER A 80 -2.66 20.72 9.02
CA SER A 80 -2.32 21.68 7.96
C SER A 80 -2.44 21.06 6.56
N ILE A 81 -2.03 19.80 6.41
CA ILE A 81 -2.15 19.04 5.16
C ILE A 81 -3.61 18.68 4.91
N MET A 82 -4.34 18.22 5.93
CA MET A 82 -5.76 17.88 5.83
C MET A 82 -6.59 19.08 5.36
N ASP A 83 -6.34 20.27 5.91
CA ASP A 83 -7.03 21.50 5.56
C ASP A 83 -6.75 21.89 4.09
N ARG A 84 -5.49 21.80 3.65
CA ARG A 84 -5.10 22.07 2.25
C ARG A 84 -5.67 21.06 1.27
N VAL A 85 -5.75 19.77 1.65
CA VAL A 85 -6.39 18.71 0.86
C VAL A 85 -7.89 19.00 0.70
N LYS A 86 -8.57 19.40 1.78
CA LYS A 86 -9.97 19.82 1.73
C LYS A 86 -10.18 21.03 0.82
N GLU A 87 -9.32 22.05 0.95
CA GLU A 87 -9.37 23.24 0.08
C GLU A 87 -9.23 22.86 -1.42
N ILE A 88 -8.31 21.93 -1.73
CA ILE A 88 -8.16 21.39 -3.09
C ILE A 88 -9.45 20.73 -3.56
N ALA A 89 -10.07 19.88 -2.73
CA ALA A 89 -11.34 19.21 -3.06
C ALA A 89 -12.49 20.20 -3.28
N GLU A 90 -12.62 21.23 -2.46
CA GLU A 90 -13.61 22.30 -2.61
C GLU A 90 -13.41 23.08 -3.92
N LYS A 91 -12.15 23.42 -4.25
CA LYS A 91 -11.80 24.11 -5.50
C LYS A 91 -12.13 23.26 -6.72
N VAL A 92 -11.82 21.96 -6.69
CA VAL A 92 -12.14 21.03 -7.79
C VAL A 92 -13.66 20.86 -7.93
N ALA A 93 -14.38 20.62 -6.83
CA ALA A 93 -15.84 20.51 -6.86
C ALA A 93 -16.49 21.74 -7.49
N LYS A 94 -16.05 22.94 -7.09
CA LYS A 94 -16.54 24.21 -7.62
C LYS A 94 -16.20 24.41 -9.10
N ALA A 95 -14.96 24.13 -9.50
CA ALA A 95 -14.49 24.35 -10.87
C ALA A 95 -15.26 23.51 -11.89
N TRP A 96 -15.56 22.25 -11.54
CA TRP A 96 -16.29 21.32 -12.41
C TRP A 96 -17.81 21.30 -12.16
N LYS A 97 -18.31 22.13 -11.24
CA LYS A 97 -19.72 22.15 -10.79
C LYS A 97 -20.24 20.74 -10.46
N ILE A 98 -19.43 19.98 -9.72
CA ILE A 98 -19.71 18.57 -9.43
C ILE A 98 -21.04 18.45 -8.66
N THR A 99 -21.90 17.55 -9.13
CA THR A 99 -23.08 17.07 -8.39
C THR A 99 -23.04 15.55 -8.39
N GLY A 100 -23.01 14.95 -7.20
CA GLY A 100 -22.82 13.51 -7.01
C GLY A 100 -21.43 13.14 -6.45
N PRO A 101 -21.03 11.87 -6.57
CA PRO A 101 -19.80 11.36 -6.00
C PRO A 101 -18.59 11.68 -6.87
N PHE A 102 -17.45 11.95 -6.25
CA PHE A 102 -16.17 12.06 -6.93
C PHE A 102 -15.05 11.52 -6.05
N ASN A 103 -13.90 11.25 -6.66
CA ASN A 103 -12.67 10.89 -5.97
C ASN A 103 -11.49 11.67 -6.54
N MET A 104 -10.52 11.98 -5.70
CA MET A 104 -9.26 12.59 -6.08
C MET A 104 -8.10 11.84 -5.48
N GLN A 105 -7.01 11.77 -6.23
CA GLN A 105 -5.76 11.21 -5.75
C GLN A 105 -4.70 12.31 -5.73
N ILE A 106 -3.99 12.44 -4.63
CA ILE A 106 -3.06 13.55 -4.37
C ILE A 106 -1.71 12.99 -3.91
N ILE A 107 -0.64 13.47 -4.53
CA ILE A 107 0.72 13.27 -4.04
C ILE A 107 1.03 14.32 -2.99
N LYS A 108 1.50 13.90 -1.82
CA LYS A 108 2.21 14.72 -0.85
C LYS A 108 3.71 14.48 -1.00
N ALA A 109 4.40 15.45 -1.59
CA ALA A 109 5.85 15.43 -1.77
C ALA A 109 6.51 16.36 -0.76
N ASP A 110 7.36 15.83 0.11
CA ASP A 110 8.08 16.64 1.09
C ASP A 110 9.09 17.56 0.40
N ASP A 111 9.29 18.75 0.97
CA ASP A 111 10.30 19.69 0.48
C ASP A 111 11.69 19.27 1.00
N PRO A 112 12.67 18.99 0.11
CA PRO A 112 14.03 18.66 0.53
C PRO A 112 14.71 19.75 1.39
N ALA A 113 14.26 21.00 1.30
CA ALA A 113 14.76 22.11 2.11
C ALA A 113 14.03 22.27 3.47
N GLY A 114 13.08 21.38 3.79
CA GLY A 114 12.31 21.41 5.04
C GLY A 114 11.14 22.41 5.06
N GLY A 115 10.72 22.90 3.89
CA GLY A 115 9.50 23.69 3.72
C GLY A 115 8.21 22.85 3.73
N ASP A 116 7.08 23.50 3.47
CA ASP A 116 5.78 22.83 3.40
C ASP A 116 5.73 21.79 2.29
N ALA A 117 5.19 20.61 2.60
CA ALA A 117 4.99 19.57 1.58
C ALA A 117 4.13 20.10 0.42
N ALA A 118 4.56 19.80 -0.81
CA ALA A 118 3.83 20.12 -2.02
C ALA A 118 2.70 19.09 -2.24
N LEU A 119 1.48 19.57 -2.41
CA LEU A 119 0.32 18.75 -2.76
C LEU A 119 0.06 18.85 -4.26
N LYS A 120 0.08 17.71 -4.97
CA LYS A 120 -0.13 17.65 -6.41
C LYS A 120 -1.24 16.66 -6.74
N VAL A 121 -2.26 17.12 -7.46
CA VAL A 121 -3.34 16.24 -7.93
C VAL A 121 -2.80 15.32 -9.01
N ILE A 122 -2.99 14.01 -8.83
CA ILE A 122 -2.72 12.99 -9.85
C ILE A 122 -3.89 12.97 -10.83
N GLU A 123 -5.09 12.71 -10.31
CA GLU A 123 -6.32 12.59 -11.09
C GLU A 123 -7.56 12.97 -10.27
N CYS A 124 -8.66 13.20 -10.98
CA CYS A 124 -9.99 13.34 -10.41
C CYS A 124 -10.99 12.48 -11.20
N ASN A 125 -11.65 11.57 -10.49
CA ASN A 125 -12.69 10.71 -11.01
C ASN A 125 -14.06 11.30 -10.65
N LEU A 126 -14.82 11.77 -11.64
CA LEU A 126 -16.19 12.29 -11.46
C LEU A 126 -17.23 11.17 -11.32
N ARG A 127 -16.97 10.24 -10.40
CA ARG A 127 -17.80 9.08 -10.09
C ARG A 127 -17.44 8.53 -8.70
N ALA A 128 -18.24 7.58 -8.22
CA ALA A 128 -17.86 6.80 -7.05
C ALA A 128 -16.56 6.00 -7.33
N SER A 129 -15.66 6.01 -6.36
CA SER A 129 -14.46 5.18 -6.35
C SER A 129 -14.73 3.84 -5.67
N ARG A 130 -13.74 2.94 -5.74
CA ARG A 130 -13.80 1.64 -5.06
C ARG A 130 -13.76 1.76 -3.53
N SER A 131 -13.25 2.87 -2.98
CA SER A 131 -13.12 3.09 -1.53
C SER A 131 -14.39 3.65 -0.88
N PHE A 132 -15.42 4.06 -1.65
CA PHE A 132 -16.69 4.55 -1.09
C PHE A 132 -17.34 3.62 -0.05
N PRO A 133 -17.38 2.28 -0.24
CA PRO A 133 -17.87 1.36 0.77
C PRO A 133 -17.02 1.36 2.05
N PHE A 134 -15.69 1.43 1.92
CA PHE A 134 -14.78 1.52 3.05
C PHE A 134 -15.01 2.81 3.84
N VAL A 135 -14.93 3.98 3.19
CA VAL A 135 -15.09 5.28 3.88
C VAL A 135 -16.47 5.43 4.50
N SER A 136 -17.52 4.91 3.85
CA SER A 136 -18.88 4.97 4.40
C SER A 136 -19.02 4.16 5.69
N LYS A 137 -18.45 2.95 5.73
CA LYS A 137 -18.42 2.08 6.92
C LYS A 137 -17.59 2.68 8.04
N VAL A 138 -16.42 3.22 7.72
CA VAL A 138 -15.53 3.79 8.73
C VAL A 138 -16.10 5.06 9.32
N LEU A 139 -16.69 5.94 8.50
CA LEU A 139 -17.20 7.22 9.00
C LEU A 139 -18.63 7.14 9.54
N GLY A 140 -19.33 6.02 9.32
CA GLY A 140 -20.71 5.81 9.77
C GLY A 140 -21.74 6.66 9.00
N THR A 141 -21.41 7.03 7.76
CA THR A 141 -22.26 7.84 6.88
C THR A 141 -22.25 7.22 5.49
N ASN A 142 -23.42 6.91 4.94
CA ASN A 142 -23.53 6.33 3.59
C ASN A 142 -23.29 7.41 2.52
N PHE A 143 -22.08 7.45 1.95
CA PHE A 143 -21.74 8.45 0.94
C PHE A 143 -22.56 8.29 -0.36
N ILE A 144 -22.96 7.05 -0.69
CA ILE A 144 -23.78 6.78 -1.89
C ILE A 144 -25.22 7.29 -1.70
N ASP A 145 -25.79 7.18 -0.51
CA ASP A 145 -27.09 7.78 -0.20
C ASP A 145 -27.07 9.31 -0.39
N VAL A 146 -26.05 9.98 0.18
CA VAL A 146 -25.88 11.43 0.04
C VAL A 146 -25.61 11.84 -1.41
N ALA A 147 -24.79 11.07 -2.13
CA ALA A 147 -24.53 11.28 -3.54
C ALA A 147 -25.80 11.12 -4.40
N THR A 148 -26.64 10.14 -4.08
CA THR A 148 -27.92 9.92 -4.77
C THR A 148 -28.86 11.09 -4.53
N LYS A 149 -29.00 11.55 -3.28
CA LYS A 149 -29.78 12.74 -2.91
C LYS A 149 -29.33 13.99 -3.67
N ALA A 150 -28.02 14.20 -3.79
CA ALA A 150 -27.44 15.29 -4.58
C ALA A 150 -27.81 15.17 -6.07
N LEU A 151 -27.62 14.00 -6.68
CA LEU A 151 -27.92 13.76 -8.09
C LEU A 151 -29.40 13.97 -8.46
N VAL A 152 -30.32 13.60 -7.56
CA VAL A 152 -31.77 13.79 -7.79
C VAL A 152 -32.27 15.17 -7.33
N GLY A 153 -31.44 15.97 -6.66
CA GLY A 153 -31.80 17.29 -6.13
C GLY A 153 -32.85 17.24 -5.02
N GLN A 154 -32.95 16.13 -4.27
CA GLN A 154 -33.96 15.94 -3.22
C GLN A 154 -33.29 15.61 -1.89
N GLN A 155 -33.70 16.30 -0.83
CA GLN A 155 -33.20 16.06 0.53
C GLN A 155 -31.67 16.09 0.61
N VAL A 156 -31.02 16.96 -0.18
CA VAL A 156 -29.56 17.15 -0.13
C VAL A 156 -29.22 17.65 1.28
N PRO A 157 -28.39 16.92 2.05
CA PRO A 157 -28.03 17.37 3.38
C PRO A 157 -27.12 18.59 3.32
N GLU A 158 -27.09 19.37 4.40
CA GLU A 158 -26.08 20.41 4.57
C GLU A 158 -24.67 19.79 4.62
N PRO A 159 -23.63 20.53 4.20
CA PRO A 159 -22.26 20.07 4.31
C PRO A 159 -21.88 19.69 5.74
N VAL A 160 -21.19 18.55 5.87
CA VAL A 160 -20.68 18.07 7.15
C VAL A 160 -19.22 17.68 6.99
N ASP A 161 -18.39 18.19 7.90
CA ASP A 161 -17.00 17.79 8.00
C ASP A 161 -16.87 16.56 8.91
N LEU A 162 -16.92 15.37 8.32
CA LEU A 162 -16.75 14.12 9.04
C LEU A 162 -15.31 13.91 9.52
N MET A 163 -14.32 14.58 8.93
CA MET A 163 -12.91 14.46 9.30
C MET A 163 -12.58 15.25 10.56
N ALA A 164 -13.33 16.31 10.86
CA ALA A 164 -13.23 17.05 12.12
C ALA A 164 -13.72 16.27 13.36
N VAL A 165 -14.47 15.17 13.16
CA VAL A 165 -14.97 14.33 14.25
C VAL A 165 -13.87 13.40 14.75
N LYS A 166 -13.45 13.60 16.01
CA LYS A 166 -12.50 12.71 16.68
C LYS A 166 -13.10 11.32 16.85
N ARG A 167 -12.28 10.31 16.56
CA ARG A 167 -12.60 8.89 16.71
C ARG A 167 -11.54 8.24 17.58
N ASP A 168 -11.96 7.27 18.38
CA ASP A 168 -11.12 6.43 19.24
C ASP A 168 -10.69 5.12 18.55
N TYR A 169 -10.82 5.09 17.22
CA TYR A 169 -10.42 3.98 16.37
C TYR A 169 -9.80 4.46 15.05
N VAL A 170 -9.03 3.56 14.46
CA VAL A 170 -8.51 3.64 13.10
C VAL A 170 -9.01 2.40 12.34
N ALA A 171 -9.26 2.54 11.05
CA ALA A 171 -9.51 1.43 10.16
C ALA A 171 -8.43 1.38 9.09
N THR A 172 -8.03 0.17 8.72
CA THR A 172 -7.16 -0.04 7.55
C THR A 172 -7.87 -0.90 6.53
N LYS A 173 -7.67 -0.61 5.25
CA LYS A 173 -8.05 -1.50 4.14
C LYS A 173 -6.77 -2.04 3.52
N VAL A 174 -6.62 -3.35 3.44
CA VAL A 174 -5.48 -4.02 2.77
C VAL A 174 -5.97 -4.67 1.46
N PRO A 175 -5.13 -4.71 0.42
CA PRO A 175 -5.44 -5.42 -0.82
C PRO A 175 -5.39 -6.94 -0.64
N GLN A 176 -6.24 -7.66 -1.38
CA GLN A 176 -6.17 -9.12 -1.51
C GLN A 176 -5.72 -9.49 -2.92
N PHE A 177 -4.64 -10.25 -3.02
CA PHE A 177 -4.09 -10.72 -4.29
C PHE A 177 -4.43 -12.19 -4.58
N SER A 178 -4.40 -12.56 -5.85
CA SER A 178 -4.64 -13.92 -6.35
C SER A 178 -3.40 -14.56 -6.98
N TRP A 179 -2.20 -14.18 -6.52
CA TRP A 179 -0.93 -14.63 -7.10
C TRP A 179 -0.75 -16.15 -7.14
N THR A 180 -1.36 -16.89 -6.20
CA THR A 180 -1.35 -18.37 -6.18
C THR A 180 -2.11 -18.99 -7.34
N ARG A 181 -3.02 -18.25 -7.97
CA ARG A 181 -3.80 -18.69 -9.15
C ARG A 181 -3.17 -18.27 -10.47
N LEU A 182 -2.19 -17.37 -10.44
CA LEU A 182 -1.53 -16.78 -11.61
C LEU A 182 -0.11 -17.33 -11.74
N ALA A 183 -0.01 -18.58 -12.22
CA ALA A 183 1.29 -19.23 -12.41
C ALA A 183 2.18 -18.43 -13.36
N GLY A 184 3.45 -18.25 -12.99
CA GLY A 184 4.42 -17.49 -13.78
C GLY A 184 4.32 -15.96 -13.68
N ALA A 185 3.19 -15.41 -13.18
CA ALA A 185 3.09 -13.97 -12.95
C ALA A 185 4.07 -13.53 -11.87
N ASP A 186 4.72 -12.38 -12.03
CA ASP A 186 5.60 -11.80 -11.02
C ASP A 186 4.77 -11.10 -9.93
N PRO A 187 4.77 -11.58 -8.67
CA PRO A 187 4.12 -10.90 -7.55
C PRO A 187 4.89 -9.61 -7.27
N PHE A 188 4.42 -8.48 -7.79
CA PHE A 188 5.10 -7.20 -7.70
C PHE A 188 4.06 -6.08 -7.73
N LEU A 189 4.23 -5.10 -6.82
CA LEU A 189 3.37 -3.93 -6.71
C LEU A 189 3.92 -2.80 -7.60
N GLY A 190 3.08 -2.21 -8.43
CA GLY A 190 3.49 -1.09 -9.28
C GLY A 190 2.31 -0.22 -9.68
N VAL A 191 2.51 0.58 -10.73
CA VAL A 191 1.52 1.57 -11.20
C VAL A 191 0.28 0.97 -11.86
N GLU A 192 0.24 -0.34 -12.05
CA GLU A 192 -0.93 -1.07 -12.53
C GLU A 192 -1.49 -1.95 -11.41
N MET A 193 -2.80 -1.87 -11.20
CA MET A 193 -3.52 -2.66 -10.20
C MET A 193 -3.49 -4.15 -10.54
N ALA A 194 -3.21 -4.99 -9.55
CA ALA A 194 -3.24 -6.44 -9.67
C ALA A 194 -4.06 -7.16 -8.58
N SER A 195 -4.45 -6.45 -7.52
CA SER A 195 -5.34 -6.99 -6.49
C SER A 195 -6.72 -7.33 -7.05
N THR A 196 -7.34 -8.33 -6.44
CA THR A 196 -8.63 -8.90 -6.84
C THR A 196 -9.73 -8.65 -5.81
N GLY A 197 -9.40 -8.03 -4.69
CA GLY A 197 -10.31 -7.75 -3.60
C GLY A 197 -9.63 -6.95 -2.50
N GLU A 198 -10.33 -6.78 -1.40
CA GLU A 198 -9.88 -6.00 -0.26
C GLU A 198 -10.48 -6.51 1.03
N ILE A 199 -9.77 -6.28 2.12
CA ILE A 199 -10.21 -6.57 3.49
C ILE A 199 -10.00 -5.33 4.32
N ALA A 200 -10.93 -5.03 5.22
CA ALA A 200 -10.80 -3.90 6.12
C ALA A 200 -11.12 -4.31 7.55
N CYS A 201 -10.26 -3.90 8.47
CA CYS A 201 -10.43 -4.08 9.90
C CYS A 201 -10.25 -2.77 10.66
N PHE A 202 -10.87 -2.71 11.82
CA PHE A 202 -10.78 -1.62 12.77
C PHE A 202 -9.82 -2.01 13.89
N GLY A 203 -9.20 -1.01 14.53
CA GLY A 203 -8.39 -1.18 15.73
C GLY A 203 -8.34 0.11 16.53
N LYS A 204 -7.92 0.03 17.79
CA LYS A 204 -7.74 1.20 18.67
C LYS A 204 -6.64 2.16 18.19
N ASP A 205 -5.67 1.62 17.46
CA ASP A 205 -4.53 2.33 16.89
C ASP A 205 -4.22 1.77 15.49
N LEU A 206 -3.34 2.44 14.75
CA LEU A 206 -2.93 2.04 13.40
C LEU A 206 -2.41 0.60 13.35
N VAL A 207 -1.67 0.19 14.38
CA VAL A 207 -0.96 -1.08 14.40
C VAL A 207 -1.95 -2.21 14.57
N GLU A 208 -2.85 -2.09 15.54
CA GLU A 208 -3.94 -3.02 15.77
C GLU A 208 -4.81 -3.17 14.51
N ALA A 209 -5.20 -2.06 13.90
CA ALA A 209 -6.01 -2.06 12.68
C ALA A 209 -5.28 -2.73 11.51
N TYR A 210 -4.02 -2.37 11.27
CA TYR A 210 -3.20 -2.94 10.19
C TYR A 210 -3.00 -4.45 10.36
N TRP A 211 -2.68 -4.91 11.57
CA TRP A 211 -2.48 -6.33 11.86
C TRP A 211 -3.75 -7.16 11.77
N ALA A 212 -4.89 -6.61 12.23
CA ALA A 212 -6.17 -7.27 12.07
C ALA A 212 -6.50 -7.44 10.57
N SER A 213 -6.25 -6.41 9.77
CA SER A 213 -6.45 -6.45 8.31
C SER A 213 -5.52 -7.44 7.63
N LEU A 214 -4.22 -7.38 7.91
CA LEU A 214 -3.21 -8.24 7.28
C LEU A 214 -3.45 -9.73 7.60
N GLN A 215 -3.76 -10.06 8.85
CA GLN A 215 -4.07 -11.44 9.24
C GLN A 215 -5.38 -11.96 8.70
N SER A 216 -6.29 -11.07 8.34
CA SER A 216 -7.54 -11.43 7.67
C SER A 216 -7.33 -11.73 6.18
N THR A 217 -6.14 -11.47 5.63
CA THR A 217 -5.80 -11.85 4.25
C THR A 217 -5.64 -13.35 4.08
N MET A 218 -6.03 -13.86 2.92
CA MET A 218 -6.03 -15.30 2.68
C MET A 218 -4.61 -15.88 2.74
N ASN A 219 -4.45 -16.95 3.51
CA ASN A 219 -3.20 -17.70 3.66
C ASN A 219 -2.03 -16.89 4.23
N PHE A 220 -2.31 -15.78 4.92
CA PHE A 220 -1.28 -15.08 5.67
C PHE A 220 -1.00 -15.79 7.00
N ARG A 221 0.28 -15.99 7.30
CA ARG A 221 0.77 -16.46 8.60
C ARG A 221 1.95 -15.58 8.97
N MET A 222 1.93 -14.97 10.13
CA MET A 222 3.10 -14.23 10.60
C MET A 222 4.26 -15.19 10.91
N PRO A 223 5.49 -14.94 10.43
CA PRO A 223 6.67 -15.68 10.89
C PRO A 223 6.90 -15.51 12.39
N GLU A 224 7.40 -16.55 13.05
CA GLU A 224 7.66 -16.57 14.49
C GLU A 224 9.18 -16.52 14.79
N PRO A 225 9.60 -15.95 15.94
CA PRO A 225 10.99 -16.04 16.40
C PRO A 225 11.55 -17.47 16.33
N GLY A 226 12.77 -17.61 15.80
CA GLY A 226 13.41 -18.90 15.53
C GLY A 226 13.25 -19.41 14.09
N GLU A 227 12.28 -18.88 13.34
CA GLU A 227 12.08 -19.18 11.91
C GLU A 227 12.98 -18.31 11.02
N GLY A 228 13.12 -18.72 9.76
CA GLY A 228 13.94 -18.06 8.75
C GLY A 228 13.23 -16.94 7.99
N LEU A 229 13.93 -15.83 7.80
CA LEU A 229 13.52 -14.70 6.97
C LEU A 229 14.53 -14.50 5.84
N LEU A 230 14.04 -14.44 4.60
CA LEU A 230 14.86 -14.23 3.42
C LEU A 230 14.75 -12.79 2.93
N PHE A 231 15.88 -12.09 2.77
CA PHE A 231 15.96 -10.69 2.36
C PHE A 231 16.54 -10.55 0.94
N GLY A 232 15.99 -9.61 0.17
CA GLY A 232 16.45 -9.24 -1.17
C GLY A 232 15.80 -7.96 -1.68
N GLY A 233 16.12 -7.55 -2.90
CA GLY A 233 15.65 -6.32 -3.53
C GLY A 233 16.68 -5.18 -3.50
N GLU A 234 16.20 -3.95 -3.35
CA GLU A 234 17.01 -2.74 -3.52
C GLU A 234 18.05 -2.52 -2.41
N LEU A 235 19.28 -2.21 -2.81
CA LEU A 235 20.42 -1.97 -1.91
C LEU A 235 20.86 -0.50 -1.88
N SER A 236 20.33 0.35 -2.77
CA SER A 236 20.61 1.79 -2.73
C SER A 236 19.94 2.53 -1.58
N GLU A 237 18.96 1.89 -0.92
CA GLU A 237 18.14 2.48 0.13
C GLU A 237 18.32 1.76 1.47
N ALA A 238 18.16 2.50 2.57
CA ALA A 238 18.25 1.94 3.92
C ALA A 238 17.02 1.10 4.35
N TRP A 239 16.14 0.73 3.41
CA TRP A 239 14.89 0.05 3.70
C TRP A 239 15.10 -1.34 4.31
N LEU A 240 15.94 -2.18 3.67
CA LEU A 240 16.24 -3.52 4.16
C LEU A 240 16.92 -3.47 5.53
N THR A 241 17.88 -2.57 5.71
CA THR A 241 18.62 -2.43 6.99
C THR A 241 17.71 -1.92 8.11
N THR A 242 16.76 -1.03 7.81
CA THR A 242 15.74 -0.58 8.77
C THR A 242 14.88 -1.77 9.24
N ILE A 243 14.40 -2.60 8.32
CA ILE A 243 13.62 -3.80 8.69
C ILE A 243 14.48 -4.75 9.52
N VAL A 244 15.72 -5.01 9.11
CA VAL A 244 16.62 -5.90 9.83
C VAL A 244 16.92 -5.38 11.24
N ASP A 245 17.12 -4.07 11.41
CA ASP A 245 17.33 -3.47 12.74
C ASP A 245 16.13 -3.68 13.67
N HIS A 246 14.91 -3.74 13.14
CA HIS A 246 13.70 -4.08 13.91
C HIS A 246 13.58 -5.57 14.20
N LEU A 247 13.94 -6.44 13.26
CA LEU A 247 13.70 -7.89 13.34
C LEU A 247 14.84 -8.67 14.00
N ALA A 248 16.09 -8.27 13.82
CA ALA A 248 17.24 -8.98 14.39
C ALA A 248 17.17 -9.17 15.91
N PRO A 249 16.72 -8.17 16.71
CA PRO A 249 16.58 -8.34 18.17
C PRO A 249 15.48 -9.33 18.59
N LEU A 250 14.60 -9.72 17.67
CA LEU A 250 13.43 -10.57 17.97
C LEU A 250 13.74 -12.07 17.84
N GLY A 251 14.94 -12.46 17.41
CA GLY A 251 15.37 -13.86 17.37
C GLY A 251 15.03 -14.62 16.08
N PHE A 252 14.76 -13.92 14.97
CA PHE A 252 14.64 -14.53 13.65
C PHE A 252 16.00 -14.94 13.09
N LYS A 253 16.03 -15.99 12.26
CA LYS A 253 17.22 -16.35 11.47
C LYS A 253 17.20 -15.55 10.17
N LEU A 254 18.26 -14.82 9.86
CA LEU A 254 18.31 -13.90 8.73
C LEU A 254 19.12 -14.50 7.58
N PHE A 255 18.51 -14.57 6.40
CA PHE A 255 19.09 -15.19 5.21
C PHE A 255 19.07 -14.24 4.01
N ALA A 256 20.03 -14.43 3.09
CA ALA A 256 20.09 -13.73 1.82
C ALA A 256 20.37 -14.72 0.66
N ALA A 257 19.85 -14.41 -0.53
CA ALA A 257 20.08 -15.21 -1.73
C ALA A 257 21.48 -14.99 -2.34
N ASP A 258 22.13 -13.87 -2.04
CA ASP A 258 23.46 -13.53 -2.53
C ASP A 258 24.31 -12.80 -1.49
N ALA A 259 25.62 -12.75 -1.75
CA ALA A 259 26.61 -12.14 -0.86
C ALA A 259 26.60 -10.60 -0.87
N GLU A 260 25.93 -9.96 -1.82
CA GLU A 260 25.82 -8.50 -1.88
C GLU A 260 24.79 -8.00 -0.88
N VAL A 261 23.60 -8.62 -0.86
CA VAL A 261 22.55 -8.34 0.14
C VAL A 261 23.08 -8.56 1.56
N LYS A 262 23.81 -9.68 1.80
CA LYS A 262 24.47 -9.93 3.09
C LYS A 262 25.41 -8.79 3.47
N ARG A 263 26.36 -8.43 2.59
CA ARG A 263 27.34 -7.38 2.88
C ARG A 263 26.67 -6.04 3.15
N PHE A 264 25.64 -5.70 2.38
CA PHE A 264 24.87 -4.48 2.58
C PHE A 264 24.24 -4.46 3.98
N ILE A 265 23.50 -5.51 4.34
CA ILE A 265 22.82 -5.60 5.64
C ILE A 265 23.85 -5.55 6.79
N GLU A 266 24.88 -6.40 6.77
CA GLU A 266 25.87 -6.47 7.86
C GLU A 266 26.70 -5.18 8.02
N SER A 267 26.93 -4.44 6.94
CA SER A 267 27.69 -3.18 6.98
C SER A 267 26.88 -1.96 7.39
N SER A 268 25.56 -1.97 7.15
CA SER A 268 24.71 -0.78 7.24
C SER A 268 23.60 -0.89 8.30
N ALA A 269 23.30 -2.10 8.82
CA ALA A 269 22.40 -2.29 9.96
C ALA A 269 23.07 -1.83 11.26
N LYS A 270 22.35 -1.03 12.06
CA LYS A 270 22.85 -0.49 13.33
C LYS A 270 23.00 -1.56 14.42
N GLY A 271 22.21 -2.64 14.33
CA GLY A 271 22.15 -3.70 15.34
C GLY A 271 23.24 -4.76 15.25
N GLY A 272 24.17 -4.68 14.29
CA GLY A 272 25.19 -5.73 14.08
C GLY A 272 24.58 -7.08 13.71
N ALA A 273 23.54 -7.05 12.87
CA ALA A 273 22.82 -8.25 12.44
C ALA A 273 23.75 -9.22 11.70
N SER A 274 23.61 -10.52 11.93
CA SER A 274 24.32 -11.57 11.20
C SER A 274 23.39 -12.21 10.18
N VAL A 275 23.83 -12.25 8.92
CA VAL A 275 23.06 -12.81 7.80
C VAL A 275 23.81 -13.96 7.18
N GLU A 276 23.13 -15.07 6.92
CA GLU A 276 23.70 -16.23 6.22
C GLU A 276 23.29 -16.23 4.74
N VAL A 277 24.24 -16.50 3.84
CA VAL A 277 23.94 -16.69 2.42
C VAL A 277 23.57 -18.16 2.22
N ILE A 278 22.42 -18.41 1.61
CA ILE A 278 21.91 -19.76 1.36
C ILE A 278 22.06 -20.15 -0.10
N GLU A 279 22.06 -21.44 -0.40
CA GLU A 279 22.05 -21.90 -1.80
C GLU A 279 20.73 -21.47 -2.47
N PHE A 280 20.79 -20.90 -3.67
CA PHE A 280 19.60 -20.37 -4.34
C PHE A 280 19.48 -20.87 -5.80
N PRO A 281 19.05 -22.13 -6.01
CA PRO A 281 18.98 -22.76 -7.33
C PRO A 281 17.81 -22.20 -8.15
N LYS A 282 18.05 -21.09 -8.86
CA LYS A 282 17.03 -20.36 -9.62
C LYS A 282 16.33 -21.17 -10.71
N GLU A 283 17.02 -22.17 -11.27
CA GLU A 283 16.53 -23.00 -12.39
C GLU A 283 15.75 -24.22 -11.91
N ASP A 284 15.90 -24.62 -10.65
CA ASP A 284 15.29 -25.83 -10.10
C ASP A 284 14.39 -25.51 -8.91
N LYS A 285 13.09 -25.39 -9.21
CA LYS A 285 12.03 -25.13 -8.21
C LYS A 285 11.99 -26.20 -7.12
N ARG A 286 12.30 -27.46 -7.41
CA ARG A 286 12.28 -28.53 -6.42
C ARG A 286 13.46 -28.37 -5.46
N ALA A 287 14.66 -28.15 -6.00
CA ALA A 287 15.83 -27.86 -5.17
C ALA A 287 15.63 -26.59 -4.34
N LEU A 288 15.00 -25.55 -4.90
CA LEU A 288 14.70 -24.32 -4.16
C LEU A 288 13.70 -24.56 -3.02
N ARG A 289 12.73 -25.45 -3.22
CA ARG A 289 11.81 -25.86 -2.16
C ARG A 289 12.54 -26.59 -1.03
N GLU A 290 13.50 -27.44 -1.35
CA GLU A 290 14.34 -28.14 -0.37
C GLU A 290 15.19 -27.14 0.43
N VAL A 291 15.69 -26.07 -0.20
CA VAL A 291 16.35 -24.95 0.50
C VAL A 291 15.40 -24.26 1.47
N PHE A 292 14.20 -23.87 1.04
CA PHE A 292 13.22 -23.23 1.93
C PHE A 292 12.87 -24.10 3.15
N GLN A 293 12.83 -25.42 2.97
CA GLN A 293 12.63 -26.39 4.06
C GLN A 293 13.86 -26.52 4.96
N LYS A 294 15.06 -26.64 4.38
CA LYS A 294 16.34 -26.79 5.10
C LYS A 294 16.59 -25.61 6.05
N TYR A 295 16.31 -24.39 5.60
CA TYR A 295 16.53 -23.16 6.36
C TYR A 295 15.28 -22.65 7.10
N ASP A 296 14.17 -23.39 7.03
CA ASP A 296 12.87 -23.04 7.61
C ASP A 296 12.45 -21.60 7.26
N ILE A 297 12.50 -21.25 5.97
CA ILE A 297 12.13 -19.92 5.48
C ILE A 297 10.60 -19.76 5.58
N ARG A 298 10.17 -18.82 6.43
CA ARG A 298 8.76 -18.55 6.73
C ARG A 298 8.32 -17.14 6.42
N GLY A 299 9.22 -16.25 6.05
CA GLY A 299 8.90 -14.94 5.48
C GLY A 299 9.92 -14.50 4.45
N VAL A 300 9.48 -13.78 3.41
CA VAL A 300 10.35 -13.20 2.39
C VAL A 300 10.14 -11.69 2.35
N PHE A 301 11.22 -10.93 2.51
CA PHE A 301 11.26 -9.49 2.28
C PHE A 301 11.97 -9.24 0.96
N ASN A 302 11.22 -8.75 -0.04
CA ASN A 302 11.79 -8.41 -1.33
C ASN A 302 11.34 -7.00 -1.73
N LEU A 303 12.23 -6.02 -1.51
CA LEU A 303 11.95 -4.59 -1.72
C LEU A 303 12.47 -4.09 -3.06
N ALA A 304 12.34 -4.90 -4.11
CA ALA A 304 12.83 -4.54 -5.43
C ALA A 304 12.08 -3.32 -5.99
N ARG A 305 12.80 -2.44 -6.69
CA ARG A 305 12.20 -1.26 -7.34
C ARG A 305 11.54 -1.56 -8.68
N ALA A 306 11.86 -2.69 -9.30
CA ALA A 306 11.38 -3.07 -10.63
C ALA A 306 11.02 -4.55 -10.67
N ARG A 307 10.18 -4.90 -11.65
CA ARG A 307 9.93 -6.29 -12.02
C ARG A 307 11.23 -6.93 -12.49
N GLY A 308 11.37 -8.23 -12.22
CA GLY A 308 12.51 -8.97 -12.75
C GLY A 308 12.49 -8.96 -14.28
N LYS A 309 13.63 -8.72 -14.92
CA LYS A 309 13.70 -8.68 -16.39
C LYS A 309 13.44 -10.05 -17.03
N THR A 310 13.71 -11.12 -16.28
CA THR A 310 13.55 -12.49 -16.72
C THR A 310 12.98 -13.34 -15.60
N VAL A 311 12.50 -14.54 -15.92
CA VAL A 311 12.09 -15.54 -14.91
C VAL A 311 13.27 -16.11 -14.11
N MET A 312 14.51 -15.76 -14.48
CA MET A 312 15.75 -16.16 -13.84
C MET A 312 16.37 -15.06 -12.97
N ASP A 313 15.70 -13.92 -12.91
CA ASP A 313 16.03 -12.81 -12.03
C ASP A 313 15.85 -13.25 -10.56
N VAL A 314 16.81 -12.90 -9.70
CA VAL A 314 16.81 -13.36 -8.30
C VAL A 314 15.58 -12.87 -7.56
N ASP A 315 15.17 -11.63 -7.78
CA ASP A 315 14.03 -11.03 -7.09
C ASP A 315 12.71 -11.62 -7.59
N TYR A 316 12.58 -11.87 -8.89
CA TYR A 316 11.45 -12.62 -9.44
C TYR A 316 11.34 -14.00 -8.78
N VAL A 317 12.43 -14.76 -8.75
CA VAL A 317 12.44 -16.12 -8.20
C VAL A 317 12.09 -16.09 -6.71
N MET A 318 12.62 -15.14 -5.93
CA MET A 318 12.26 -14.95 -4.52
C MET A 318 10.77 -14.70 -4.34
N ARG A 319 10.21 -13.69 -5.01
CA ARG A 319 8.80 -13.30 -4.86
C ARG A 319 7.87 -14.41 -5.34
N ARG A 320 8.15 -14.99 -6.50
CA ARG A 320 7.31 -16.03 -7.11
C ARG A 320 7.27 -17.29 -6.24
N ASN A 321 8.42 -17.72 -5.71
CA ASN A 321 8.48 -18.92 -4.90
C ASN A 321 8.01 -18.71 -3.46
N ALA A 322 8.10 -17.49 -2.91
CA ALA A 322 7.41 -17.16 -1.66
C ALA A 322 5.91 -17.48 -1.78
N VAL A 323 5.25 -16.97 -2.82
CA VAL A 323 3.83 -17.24 -3.07
C VAL A 323 3.57 -18.74 -3.34
N ASP A 324 4.37 -19.37 -4.19
CA ASP A 324 4.15 -20.78 -4.58
C ASP A 324 4.36 -21.77 -3.43
N PHE A 325 5.19 -21.40 -2.45
CA PHE A 325 5.43 -22.20 -1.25
C PHE A 325 4.53 -21.83 -0.07
N GLY A 326 3.61 -20.87 -0.26
CA GLY A 326 2.72 -20.40 0.81
C GLY A 326 3.44 -19.64 1.92
N VAL A 327 4.52 -18.94 1.57
CA VAL A 327 5.31 -18.09 2.45
C VAL A 327 4.90 -16.63 2.24
N PRO A 328 4.57 -15.87 3.30
CA PRO A 328 4.31 -14.44 3.22
C PRO A 328 5.42 -13.68 2.51
N LEU A 329 5.00 -12.79 1.59
CA LEU A 329 5.88 -11.91 0.84
C LEU A 329 5.60 -10.46 1.26
N PHE A 330 6.64 -9.79 1.75
CA PHE A 330 6.63 -8.37 2.12
C PHE A 330 7.40 -7.58 1.07
N MET A 331 6.73 -6.59 0.47
CA MET A 331 7.29 -5.75 -0.61
C MET A 331 7.34 -4.25 -0.27
N GLU A 332 6.84 -3.87 0.91
CA GLU A 332 6.77 -2.47 1.34
C GLU A 332 7.60 -2.28 2.64
N PRO A 333 8.54 -1.33 2.67
CA PRO A 333 9.40 -1.10 3.83
C PRO A 333 8.66 -0.81 5.14
N LYS A 334 7.48 -0.18 5.08
CA LYS A 334 6.73 0.21 6.28
C LYS A 334 5.92 -0.92 6.93
N CYS A 335 5.84 -2.11 6.31
CA CYS A 335 5.02 -3.22 6.82
C CYS A 335 5.38 -3.71 8.23
N MET A 336 6.59 -3.44 8.74
CA MET A 336 7.08 -3.94 10.04
C MET A 336 7.79 -2.87 10.89
N ALA A 337 7.39 -1.62 10.79
CA ALA A 337 8.03 -0.51 11.51
C ALA A 337 7.84 -0.54 13.05
N GLU A 338 6.92 -1.35 13.58
CA GLU A 338 6.75 -1.53 15.02
C GLU A 338 7.26 -2.89 15.53
N LYS A 339 7.61 -2.95 16.83
CA LYS A 339 8.07 -4.18 17.50
C LYS A 339 6.97 -5.24 17.47
N LEU A 340 7.09 -6.19 16.55
CA LEU A 340 6.09 -7.21 16.29
C LEU A 340 6.72 -8.61 16.22
N PRO A 341 6.09 -9.63 16.83
CA PRO A 341 4.80 -9.59 17.50
C PRO A 341 4.84 -8.83 18.84
N ARG A 342 3.76 -8.10 19.17
CA ARG A 342 3.57 -7.53 20.51
C ARG A 342 3.46 -8.69 21.50
N ALA A 343 4.04 -8.55 22.70
CA ALA A 343 3.92 -9.56 23.76
C ALA A 343 2.46 -9.86 24.13
N GLU A 344 1.56 -8.89 23.93
CA GLU A 344 0.12 -8.99 24.19
C GLU A 344 -0.68 -9.63 23.04
N GLY A 345 -0.06 -9.88 21.87
CA GLY A 345 -0.70 -10.48 20.72
C GLY A 345 -1.66 -9.55 19.93
N ILE A 346 -2.57 -10.18 19.20
CA ILE A 346 -3.67 -9.62 18.40
C ILE A 346 -4.74 -9.04 19.36
N PRO A 347 -5.58 -8.06 18.97
CA PRO A 347 -6.58 -7.43 19.82
C PRO A 347 -7.26 -8.40 20.78
N SER A 348 -7.34 -8.00 22.06
CA SER A 348 -7.85 -8.84 23.14
C SER A 348 -9.33 -9.23 22.98
N GLU A 349 -10.05 -8.58 22.06
CA GLU A 349 -11.47 -8.82 21.81
C GLU A 349 -11.86 -8.50 20.34
N VAL A 350 -12.68 -9.37 19.74
CA VAL A 350 -13.29 -9.12 18.43
C VAL A 350 -14.56 -8.30 18.62
N ARG A 351 -14.56 -7.06 18.14
CA ARG A 351 -15.71 -6.15 18.20
C ARG A 351 -16.50 -6.17 16.89
N ARG A 352 -17.82 -5.93 16.96
CA ARG A 352 -18.62 -5.73 15.75
C ARG A 352 -18.34 -4.34 15.20
N TRP A 353 -18.47 -4.19 13.88
CA TRP A 353 -18.34 -2.89 13.22
C TRP A 353 -19.26 -1.82 13.84
N SER A 354 -20.51 -2.18 14.17
CA SER A 354 -21.46 -1.29 14.85
C SER A 354 -20.91 -0.74 16.17
N ASP A 355 -20.11 -1.51 16.90
CA ASP A 355 -19.61 -1.13 18.21
C ASP A 355 -18.54 -0.03 18.12
N PHE A 356 -17.87 0.10 16.97
CA PHE A 356 -16.93 1.20 16.71
C PHE A 356 -17.67 2.50 16.38
N ILE A 357 -18.78 2.43 15.64
CA ILE A 357 -19.51 3.61 15.18
C ILE A 357 -20.67 4.03 16.09
N GLY A 358 -20.75 3.46 17.30
CA GLY A 358 -21.76 3.81 18.31
C GLY A 358 -23.14 3.20 18.05
N GLY A 359 -23.21 1.99 17.50
CA GLY A 359 -24.43 1.21 17.31
C GLY A 359 -25.28 1.60 16.10
N LYS A 360 -24.78 2.47 15.23
CA LYS A 360 -25.54 2.97 14.06
C LYS A 360 -25.61 1.89 12.96
N PRO A 361 -26.80 1.48 12.49
CA PRO A 361 -26.91 0.79 11.21
C PRO A 361 -26.63 1.78 10.06
N LEU A 362 -25.92 1.32 9.02
CA LEU A 362 -25.74 2.07 7.76
C LEU A 362 -26.95 1.91 6.84
#